data_AF-A0A2E0QH17-F1
#
_entry.id   AF-A0A2E0QH17-F1
#
_cell.length_a   1.000
_cell.length_b   1.000
_cell.length_c   1.000
_cell.angle_alpha   90.00
_cell.angle_beta   90.00
_cell.angle_gamma   90.00
#
_symmetry.space_group_name_H-M   'P 1'
#
loop_
_entity.id
_entity.type
_entity.pdbx_description
1 polymer ?
#
loop_
_entity_poly.entity_id
_entity_poly.type
_entity_poly.pdbx_seq_one_letter_code
_entity_poly.pdbx_strand_id
1 'polypeptide(L)'
;MKVFNGKEAANEYMSSHTLAFSTPELTLMRFSFWLGDMVPDPKNKEEGIPRLLNYIEEKDFAPVEIIDEENYVPTGAVLGSGMYGSANSDDSSVAEQFCPECGGKNSSTAKFCRECGTNLI
;
A
#
# COMPACT_ATOMS: atom_id res chain seq x y z
N MET A 1 -3.05 -14.76 12.20
CA MET A 1 -1.66 -14.50 12.67
C MET A 1 -1.73 -13.76 14.00
N LYS A 2 -0.73 -13.95 14.88
CA LYS A 2 -0.62 -13.17 16.12
C LYS A 2 -0.06 -11.80 15.79
N VAL A 3 -0.81 -10.74 16.06
CA VAL A 3 -0.46 -9.36 15.75
C VAL A 3 -0.38 -8.55 17.04
N PHE A 4 0.72 -7.82 17.22
CA PHE A 4 0.88 -6.93 18.37
C PHE A 4 0.17 -5.59 18.14
N ASN A 5 -0.74 -5.23 19.04
CA ASN A 5 -1.41 -3.92 19.05
C ASN A 5 -0.57 -2.89 19.83
N GLY A 6 0.45 -2.35 19.16
CA GLY A 6 1.34 -1.34 19.77
C GLY A 6 0.65 -0.01 20.12
N LYS A 7 -0.49 0.31 19.47
CA LYS A 7 -1.22 1.55 19.72
C LYS A 7 -1.90 1.51 21.09
N GLU A 8 -2.58 0.42 21.40
CA GLU A 8 -3.24 0.25 22.69
C GLU A 8 -2.22 0.22 23.83
N ALA A 9 -1.15 -0.56 23.67
CA ALA A 9 -0.07 -0.63 24.64
C ALA A 9 0.58 0.74 24.92
N ALA A 10 0.86 1.52 23.88
CA ALA A 10 1.40 2.87 24.03
C ALA A 10 0.42 3.80 24.74
N ASN A 11 -0.87 3.77 24.37
CA ASN A 11 -1.88 4.60 25.03
C ASN A 11 -2.00 4.29 26.53
N GLU A 12 -2.00 3.01 26.90
CA GLU A 12 -2.05 2.61 28.31
C GLU A 12 -0.80 3.07 29.07
N TYR A 13 0.39 2.90 28.48
CA TYR A 13 1.64 3.37 29.07
C TYR A 13 1.62 4.89 29.31
N MET A 14 1.20 5.67 28.30
CA MET A 14 1.15 7.13 28.40
C MET A 14 0.07 7.62 29.37
N SER A 15 -0.99 6.84 29.60
CA SER A 15 -2.05 7.15 30.57
C SER A 15 -1.64 6.87 32.03
N SER A 16 -0.75 5.89 32.23
CA SER A 16 -0.31 5.44 33.56
C SER A 16 1.00 6.09 34.02
N HIS A 17 1.85 6.53 33.09
CA HIS A 17 3.16 7.10 33.40
C HIS A 17 3.20 8.60 33.12
N THR A 18 3.74 9.37 34.05
CA THR A 18 3.93 10.81 33.86
C THR A 18 5.05 11.09 32.86
N LEU A 19 4.75 11.85 31.81
CA LEU A 19 5.69 12.21 30.74
C LEU A 19 6.47 13.49 31.02
N ALA A 20 6.41 14.00 32.26
CA ALA A 20 6.65 15.41 32.54
C ALA A 20 8.04 15.92 32.13
N PHE A 21 9.09 15.07 32.03
CA PHE A 21 10.46 15.52 31.72
C PHE A 21 11.33 14.46 31.02
N SER A 22 10.76 13.44 30.38
CA SER A 22 11.55 12.40 29.70
C SER A 22 11.85 12.77 28.25
N THR A 23 13.11 12.61 27.83
CA THR A 23 13.44 12.63 26.41
C THR A 23 12.70 11.50 25.68
N PRO A 24 12.45 11.63 24.37
CA PRO A 24 11.79 10.56 23.60
C PRO A 24 12.49 9.20 23.74
N GLU A 25 13.82 9.20 23.76
CA GLU A 25 14.64 8.00 23.94
C GLU A 25 14.37 7.30 25.29
N LEU A 26 14.40 8.05 26.39
CA LEU A 26 14.17 7.51 27.73
C LEU A 26 12.72 7.01 27.90
N THR A 27 11.78 7.67 27.24
CA THR A 27 10.37 7.25 27.20
C THR A 27 10.23 5.90 26.49
N LEU A 28 10.92 5.71 25.36
CA LEU A 28 10.90 4.47 24.59
C LEU A 28 11.57 3.31 25.35
N MET A 29 12.71 3.57 26.01
CA MET A 29 13.35 2.58 26.89
C MET A 29 12.43 2.14 28.03
N ARG A 30 11.81 3.09 28.74
CA ARG A 30 10.88 2.78 29.83
C ARG A 30 9.65 2.02 29.35
N PHE A 31 9.11 2.39 28.18
CA PHE A 31 8.03 1.64 27.55
C PHE A 31 8.43 0.20 27.22
N SER A 32 9.64 -0.02 26.68
CA SER A 32 10.12 -1.38 26.39
C SER A 32 10.30 -2.23 27.65
N PHE A 33 10.78 -1.64 28.76
CA PHE A 33 10.88 -2.36 30.04
C PHE A 33 9.49 -2.67 30.60
N TRP A 34 8.57 -1.71 30.54
CA TRP A 34 7.20 -1.89 31.01
C TRP A 34 6.42 -2.99 30.27
N LEU A 35 6.68 -3.20 28.98
CA LEU A 35 6.12 -4.32 28.22
C LEU A 35 6.65 -5.69 28.68
N GLY A 36 7.86 -5.72 29.23
CA GLY A 36 8.50 -6.92 29.76
C GLY A 36 8.10 -7.26 31.19
N ASP A 37 7.43 -6.34 31.91
CA ASP A 37 6.98 -6.59 33.28
C ASP A 37 5.99 -7.74 33.34
N MET A 38 6.13 -8.58 34.37
CA MET A 38 5.24 -9.72 34.61
C MET A 38 3.93 -9.23 35.22
N VAL A 39 2.83 -9.53 34.55
CA VAL A 39 1.47 -9.18 34.97
C VAL A 39 0.69 -10.48 35.17
N PRO A 40 -0.16 -10.58 36.22
CA PRO A 40 -1.02 -11.74 36.37
C PRO A 40 -1.90 -11.91 35.13
N ASP A 41 -1.94 -13.13 34.57
CA ASP A 41 -2.75 -13.41 33.39
C ASP A 41 -4.24 -13.22 33.72
N PRO A 42 -5.02 -12.47 32.90
CA PRO A 42 -6.47 -12.40 33.05
C PRO A 42 -7.16 -13.78 33.00
N LYS A 43 -6.55 -14.79 32.37
CA LYS A 43 -7.12 -16.14 32.20
C LYS A 43 -6.63 -17.13 33.24
N ASN A 44 -5.37 -17.03 33.70
CA ASN A 44 -4.80 -17.91 34.72
C ASN A 44 -4.04 -17.13 35.80
N LYS A 45 -4.66 -16.93 36.97
CA LYS A 45 -4.13 -16.07 38.03
C LYS A 45 -2.85 -16.58 38.70
N GLU A 46 -2.43 -17.81 38.40
CA GLU A 46 -1.28 -18.46 39.05
C GLU A 46 0.04 -18.24 38.29
N GLU A 47 0.00 -17.87 37.01
CA GLU A 47 1.18 -17.63 36.19
C GLU A 47 1.29 -16.15 35.80
N GLY A 48 2.44 -15.55 36.08
CA GLY A 48 2.77 -14.22 35.57
C GLY A 48 3.17 -14.36 34.11
N ILE A 49 2.53 -13.60 33.23
CA ILE A 49 2.91 -13.49 31.83
C ILE A 49 3.50 -12.11 31.56
N PRO A 50 4.42 -11.96 30.59
CA PRO A 50 4.87 -10.64 30.17
C PRO A 50 3.70 -9.80 29.68
N ARG A 51 3.63 -8.54 30.10
CA ARG A 51 2.56 -7.61 29.73
C ARG A 51 2.34 -7.53 28.22
N LEU A 52 3.40 -7.66 27.43
CA LEU A 52 3.34 -7.74 25.97
C LEU A 52 2.28 -8.72 25.45
N LEU A 53 2.12 -9.88 26.09
CA LEU A 53 1.19 -10.92 25.64
C LEU A 53 -0.28 -10.48 25.72
N ASN A 54 -0.61 -9.53 26.60
CA ASN A 54 -1.96 -9.00 26.73
C ASN A 54 -2.40 -8.17 25.51
N TYR A 55 -1.45 -7.64 24.73
CA TYR A 55 -1.73 -6.83 23.54
C TYR A 55 -1.53 -7.60 22.24
N ILE A 56 -1.40 -8.93 22.32
CA ILE A 56 -1.34 -9.77 21.12
C ILE A 56 -2.77 -10.19 20.77
N GLU A 57 -3.24 -9.68 19.63
CA GLU A 57 -4.53 -10.03 19.06
C GLU A 57 -4.36 -11.10 17.98
N GLU A 58 -5.26 -12.07 17.93
CA GLU A 58 -5.36 -12.99 16.80
C GLU A 58 -6.21 -12.32 15.72
N LYS A 59 -5.56 -11.94 14.61
CA LYS A 59 -6.23 -11.40 13.43
C LYS A 59 -6.22 -12.44 12.32
N ASP A 60 -7.41 -12.78 11.86
CA ASP A 60 -7.64 -13.57 10.66
C ASP A 60 -7.59 -12.62 9.47
N PHE A 61 -6.42 -12.48 8.87
CA PHE A 61 -6.31 -11.96 7.52
C PHE A 61 -6.78 -13.07 6.57
N ALA A 62 -8.09 -13.28 6.51
CA ALA A 62 -8.65 -13.95 5.34
C ALA A 62 -8.14 -13.16 4.11
N PRO A 63 -7.61 -13.82 3.07
CA PRO A 63 -7.35 -13.12 1.83
C PRO A 63 -8.67 -12.48 1.43
N VAL A 64 -8.68 -11.14 1.34
CA VAL A 64 -9.82 -10.42 0.77
C VAL A 64 -10.08 -11.08 -0.57
N GLU A 65 -11.30 -11.57 -0.80
CA GLU A 65 -11.68 -12.04 -2.12
C GLU A 65 -11.67 -10.80 -3.03
N ILE A 66 -10.58 -10.60 -3.77
CA ILE A 66 -10.35 -9.43 -4.64
C ILE A 66 -11.29 -9.46 -5.87
N ILE A 67 -12.17 -10.45 -5.97
CA ILE A 67 -13.08 -10.62 -7.09
C ILE A 67 -14.51 -10.70 -6.54
N ASP A 68 -14.99 -9.61 -5.96
CA ASP A 68 -16.42 -9.32 -5.96
C ASP A 68 -16.72 -8.68 -7.32
N GLU A 69 -17.34 -9.44 -8.22
CA GLU A 69 -17.60 -9.04 -9.61
C GLU A 69 -18.50 -7.78 -9.70
N GLU A 70 -19.15 -7.41 -8.58
CA GLU A 70 -20.02 -6.24 -8.46
C GLU A 70 -19.30 -4.93 -8.05
N ASN A 71 -18.08 -4.99 -7.49
CA ASN A 71 -17.35 -3.78 -7.05
C ASN A 71 -15.83 -3.90 -7.27
N TYR A 72 -15.43 -3.84 -8.54
CA TYR A 72 -14.02 -3.70 -8.90
C TYR A 72 -13.48 -2.32 -8.49
N VAL A 73 -12.68 -2.26 -7.42
CA VAL A 73 -11.89 -1.07 -7.06
C VAL A 73 -10.45 -1.31 -7.50
N PRO A 74 -9.96 -0.65 -8.56
CA PRO A 74 -8.59 -0.81 -8.99
C PRO A 74 -7.65 -0.37 -7.88
N THR A 75 -6.87 -1.30 -7.36
CA THR A 75 -5.70 -0.93 -6.55
C THR A 75 -4.80 -0.08 -7.45
N GLY A 76 -4.36 1.08 -6.97
CA GLY A 76 -3.67 2.12 -7.76
C GLY A 76 -2.35 1.72 -8.45
N ALA A 77 -2.07 0.42 -8.54
CA ALA A 77 -1.01 -0.19 -9.33
C ALA A 77 -1.36 -0.34 -10.84
N VAL A 78 -2.62 -0.16 -11.25
CA VAL A 78 -2.94 -0.01 -12.68
C VAL A 78 -2.59 1.40 -13.15
N LEU A 79 -1.31 1.58 -13.48
CA LEU A 79 -0.89 2.64 -14.40
C LEU A 79 -1.48 2.34 -15.79
N GLY A 80 -2.74 2.72 -16.00
CA GLY A 80 -3.34 2.95 -17.32
C GLY A 80 -2.94 2.00 -18.45
N SER A 81 -2.95 0.68 -18.22
CA SER A 81 -2.70 -0.31 -19.28
C SER A 81 -3.98 -0.59 -20.05
N GLY A 82 -4.39 0.36 -20.90
CA GLY A 82 -5.37 0.11 -21.95
C GLY A 82 -4.77 -0.82 -23.01
N MET A 83 -4.73 -2.13 -22.73
CA MET A 83 -4.06 -3.13 -23.58
C MET A 83 -5.01 -4.08 -24.31
N TYR A 84 -6.33 -3.93 -24.23
CA TYR A 84 -7.25 -4.67 -25.11
C TYR A 84 -8.57 -3.94 -25.38
N GLY A 85 -8.67 -3.42 -26.60
CA GLY A 85 -9.86 -3.46 -27.46
C GLY A 85 -11.19 -2.87 -26.96
N SER A 86 -11.55 -1.69 -27.47
CA SER A 86 -12.93 -1.46 -27.89
C SER A 86 -12.95 -0.90 -29.31
N ALA A 87 -13.71 -1.61 -30.15
CA ALA A 87 -13.88 -1.35 -31.57
C ALA A 87 -14.80 -0.14 -31.79
N ASN A 88 -14.47 0.64 -32.83
CA ASN A 88 -15.30 1.66 -33.45
C ASN A 88 -15.71 2.85 -32.56
N SER A 89 -14.90 3.90 -32.59
CA SER A 89 -15.44 5.25 -32.77
C SER A 89 -14.63 5.92 -33.86
N ASP A 90 -15.20 5.90 -35.06
CA ASP A 90 -14.85 6.83 -36.12
C ASP A 90 -15.02 8.26 -35.63
N ASP A 91 -14.20 9.12 -36.24
CA ASP A 91 -14.31 10.57 -36.32
C ASP A 91 -13.52 11.41 -35.30
N SER A 92 -12.25 11.63 -35.65
CA SER A 92 -11.75 13.01 -35.76
C SER A 92 -10.57 13.03 -36.72
N SER A 93 -10.76 13.76 -37.82
CA SER A 93 -9.85 13.99 -38.93
C SER A 93 -8.42 14.39 -38.51
N VAL A 94 -7.56 13.42 -38.25
CA VAL A 94 -6.11 13.63 -38.21
C VAL A 94 -5.55 12.98 -39.45
N ALA A 95 -5.14 13.78 -40.43
CA ALA A 95 -4.45 13.26 -41.61
C ALA A 95 -3.25 12.42 -41.12
N GLU A 96 -3.16 11.17 -41.57
CA GLU A 96 -2.05 10.28 -41.25
C GLU A 96 -1.10 10.26 -42.45
N GLN A 97 0.21 10.29 -42.20
CA GLN A 97 1.25 10.21 -43.23
C GLN A 97 2.06 8.93 -43.07
N PHE A 98 2.45 8.34 -44.19
CA PHE A 98 3.28 7.14 -44.21
C PHE A 98 4.75 7.52 -44.34
N CYS A 99 5.61 6.83 -43.59
CA CYS A 99 7.05 7.02 -43.71
C CYS A 99 7.55 6.44 -45.05
N PRO A 100 8.32 7.20 -45.86
CA PRO A 100 8.85 6.71 -47.13
C PRO A 100 9.91 5.60 -46.97
N GLU A 101 10.57 5.52 -45.82
CA GLU A 101 11.66 4.55 -45.58
C GLU A 101 11.16 3.21 -45.04
N CYS A 102 10.20 3.22 -44.11
CA CYS A 102 9.74 1.99 -43.44
C CYS A 102 8.26 1.68 -43.64
N GLY A 103 7.51 2.56 -44.31
CA GLY A 103 6.06 2.43 -44.47
C GLY A 103 5.26 2.62 -43.18
N GLY A 104 5.90 2.97 -42.06
CA GLY A 104 5.25 3.16 -40.77
C GLY A 104 4.21 4.30 -40.80
N LYS A 105 3.05 4.04 -40.20
CA LYS A 105 1.94 5.00 -40.11
C LYS A 105 2.23 6.02 -39.00
N ASN A 106 2.32 7.30 -39.35
CA ASN A 106 2.60 8.39 -38.42
C ASN A 106 1.55 9.49 -38.52
N SER A 107 1.39 10.30 -37.47
CA SER A 107 0.54 11.50 -37.51
C SER A 107 1.07 12.51 -38.53
N SER A 108 0.21 13.27 -39.22
CA SER A 108 0.61 14.40 -40.08
C SER A 108 1.40 15.49 -39.37
N THR A 109 1.31 15.58 -38.04
CA THR A 109 2.09 16.52 -37.23
C THR A 109 3.43 15.96 -36.74
N ALA A 110 3.71 14.68 -37.01
CA ALA A 110 4.94 14.04 -36.55
C ALA A 110 6.15 14.53 -37.35
N LYS A 111 7.18 15.04 -36.64
CA LYS A 111 8.45 15.46 -37.25
C LYS A 111 9.37 14.30 -37.60
N PHE A 112 9.23 13.19 -36.87
CA PHE A 112 10.05 12.01 -36.99
C PHE A 112 9.19 10.75 -36.99
N CYS A 113 9.61 9.75 -37.74
CA CYS A 113 8.98 8.45 -37.76
C CYS A 113 9.22 7.72 -36.43
N ARG A 114 8.15 7.19 -35.83
CA ARG A 114 8.23 6.46 -34.55
C ARG A 114 8.90 5.10 -34.66
N GLU A 115 8.97 4.54 -35.86
CA GLU A 115 9.53 3.21 -36.13
C GLU A 115 11.01 3.27 -36.50
N CYS A 116 11.39 4.12 -37.46
CA CYS A 116 12.75 4.17 -38.00
C CYS A 116 13.52 5.45 -37.64
N GLY A 117 12.87 6.44 -37.03
CA GLY A 117 13.51 7.72 -36.66
C GLY A 117 13.75 8.70 -37.82
N THR A 118 13.42 8.34 -39.06
CA THR A 118 13.58 9.23 -40.23
C THR A 118 12.71 10.49 -40.09
N ASN A 119 13.24 11.63 -40.55
CA ASN A 119 12.52 12.90 -40.56
C ASN A 119 11.38 12.87 -41.61
N LEU A 120 10.18 13.30 -41.21
CA LEU A 120 8.96 13.27 -42.05
C LEU A 120 8.52 14.66 -42.54
N ILE A 121 9.26 15.72 -42.19
CA ILE A 121 9.02 17.11 -42.63
C ILE A 121 9.86 17.43 -43.85
#